data_AF-A0A2P5ASQ4-F1
#
_entry.id   AF-A0A2P5ASQ4-F1
#
_cell.length_a   1.000
_cell.length_b   1.000
_cell.length_c   1.000
_cell.angle_alpha   90.00
_cell.angle_beta   90.00
_cell.angle_gamma   90.00
#
_symmetry.space_group_name_H-M   'P 1'
#
loop_
_entity.id
_entity.type
_entity.pdbx_description
1 polymer ?
#
loop_
_entity_poly.entity_id
_entity_poly.type
_entity_poly.pdbx_seq_one_letter_code
_entity_poly.pdbx_strand_id
1 'polypeptide(L)'
;MATICFERAYDTYWERMSKAAGLKAMADRMRLPSPEEANSVLREAAEIFEAIGKADSATRCFSDLGEYERAGVTVAFIWKSLANLSFKELGNASLWQGATDVYARGRRITEAANIAKLKGDTLLLVDLLEKAGKFKEAANLILFYVLANSLCSPGNKGWPLNQFKQKGELLPKAKSFAEKYTNSFYEIVCSEADIIANEDCEVVKAMNQMIASTET
;
A
#
# COMPACT_ATOMS: atom_id res chain seq x y z
N MET A 1 11.92 33.36 13.10
CA MET A 1 13.17 34.13 13.25
C MET A 1 14.29 33.73 12.28
N ALA A 2 14.21 32.59 11.55
CA ALA A 2 15.23 32.20 10.57
C ALA A 2 15.08 32.84 9.16
N THR A 3 13.87 33.27 8.79
CA THR A 3 13.56 33.80 7.44
C THR A 3 14.42 35.01 7.06
N ILE A 4 14.56 35.98 7.97
CA ILE A 4 15.35 37.20 7.77
C ILE A 4 16.83 36.89 7.52
N CYS A 5 17.35 35.80 8.07
CA CYS A 5 18.74 35.38 7.84
C CYS A 5 18.94 34.82 6.42
N PHE A 6 17.96 34.10 5.89
CA PHE A 6 18.02 33.54 4.53
C PHE A 6 17.77 34.59 3.46
N GLU A 7 16.86 35.54 3.71
CA GLU A 7 16.65 36.72 2.84
C GLU A 7 17.96 37.49 2.63
N ARG A 8 18.72 37.72 3.71
CA ARG A 8 20.02 38.41 3.67
C ARG A 8 21.12 37.60 2.96
N ALA A 9 21.02 36.28 2.96
CA ALA A 9 21.95 35.39 2.25
C ALA A 9 21.56 35.19 0.78
N TYR A 10 20.45 35.80 0.32
CA TYR A 10 19.84 35.56 -1.00
C TYR A 10 19.50 34.08 -1.25
N ASP A 11 19.29 33.31 -0.19
CA ASP A 11 18.93 31.90 -0.26
C ASP A 11 17.42 31.75 -0.35
N THR A 12 16.92 31.95 -1.57
CA THR A 12 15.48 31.93 -1.88
C THR A 12 14.80 30.60 -1.55
N TYR A 13 15.53 29.48 -1.56
CA TYR A 13 14.99 28.18 -1.19
C TYR A 13 14.74 28.11 0.33
N TRP A 14 15.77 28.37 1.14
CA TRP A 14 15.65 28.27 2.60
C TRP A 14 14.76 29.35 3.21
N GLU A 15 14.72 30.54 2.59
CA GLU A 15 13.75 31.57 2.91
C GLU A 15 12.31 31.05 2.80
N ARG A 16 11.91 30.57 1.61
CA ARG A 16 10.57 30.03 1.34
C ARG A 16 10.25 28.81 2.20
N MET A 17 11.22 27.91 2.39
CA MET A 17 11.11 26.77 3.30
C MET A 17 10.78 27.21 4.73
N SER A 18 11.51 28.20 5.25
CA SER A 18 11.31 28.70 6.61
C SER A 18 9.97 29.41 6.76
N LYS A 19 9.53 30.16 5.74
CA LYS A 19 8.23 30.83 5.71
C LYS A 19 7.09 29.81 5.74
N ALA A 20 7.12 28.81 4.87
CA ALA A 20 6.09 27.76 4.81
C ALA A 20 6.01 26.97 6.14
N ALA A 21 7.15 26.65 6.74
CA ALA A 21 7.19 25.99 8.05
C ALA A 21 6.59 26.87 9.16
N GLY A 22 6.86 28.18 9.14
CA GLY A 22 6.29 29.14 10.06
C GLY A 22 4.77 29.26 9.94
N LEU A 23 4.26 29.35 8.70
CA LEU A 23 2.82 29.38 8.40
C LEU A 23 2.13 28.10 8.87
N LYS A 24 2.72 26.92 8.60
CA LYS A 24 2.18 25.66 9.09
C LYS A 24 2.05 25.64 10.62
N ALA A 25 3.11 26.02 11.33
CA ALA A 25 3.10 26.07 12.80
C ALA A 25 2.08 27.09 13.34
N MET A 26 1.86 28.19 12.62
CA MET A 26 0.82 29.18 12.96
C MET A 26 -0.58 28.61 12.76
N ALA A 27 -0.85 27.92 11.65
CA ALA A 27 -2.11 27.23 11.41
C ALA A 27 -2.41 26.18 12.48
N ASP A 28 -1.42 25.39 12.89
CA ASP A 28 -1.59 24.37 13.95
C ASP A 28 -2.02 24.98 15.29
N ARG A 29 -1.52 26.18 15.63
CA ARG A 29 -1.91 26.92 16.84
C ARG A 29 -3.32 27.50 16.74
N MET A 30 -3.73 27.92 15.55
CA MET A 30 -5.04 28.54 15.31
C MET A 30 -6.15 27.53 15.02
N ARG A 31 -5.82 26.25 14.88
CA ARG A 31 -6.76 25.19 14.48
C ARG A 31 -8.03 25.11 15.35
N LEU A 32 -7.90 25.30 16.66
CA LEU A 32 -9.04 25.29 17.59
C LEU A 32 -9.75 26.65 17.69
N PRO A 33 -9.04 27.79 17.87
CA PRO A 33 -9.71 29.08 18.03
C PRO A 33 -10.31 29.64 16.73
N SER A 34 -9.71 29.38 15.57
CA SER A 34 -10.19 29.87 14.27
C SER A 34 -9.88 28.88 13.12
N PRO A 35 -10.71 27.83 12.94
CA PRO A 35 -10.43 26.77 11.96
C PRO A 35 -10.40 27.28 10.51
N GLU A 36 -11.21 28.29 10.17
CA GLU A 36 -11.25 28.88 8.82
C GLU A 36 -9.95 29.62 8.49
N GLU A 37 -9.46 30.45 9.42
CA GLU A 37 -8.19 31.15 9.28
C GLU A 37 -7.00 30.17 9.29
N ALA A 38 -7.04 29.17 10.18
CA ALA A 38 -6.04 28.10 10.21
C ALA A 38 -5.97 27.37 8.86
N ASN A 39 -7.10 27.04 8.25
CA ASN A 39 -7.16 26.39 6.94
C ASN A 39 -6.61 27.28 5.83
N SER A 40 -6.92 28.58 5.84
CA SER A 40 -6.36 29.54 4.87
C SER A 40 -4.84 29.61 4.96
N VAL A 41 -4.31 29.74 6.18
CA VAL A 41 -2.86 29.82 6.43
C VAL A 41 -2.15 28.51 6.08
N LEU A 42 -2.78 27.37 6.37
CA LEU A 42 -2.24 26.06 6.03
C LEU A 42 -2.21 25.83 4.51
N ARG A 43 -3.19 26.36 3.76
CA ARG A 43 -3.19 26.32 2.29
C ARG A 43 -2.06 27.17 1.71
N GLU A 44 -1.82 28.37 2.24
CA GLU A 44 -0.67 29.19 1.83
C GLU A 44 0.66 28.44 2.07
N ALA A 45 0.81 27.78 3.23
CA ALA A 45 1.98 26.96 3.51
C ALA A 45 2.15 25.81 2.49
N ALA A 46 1.05 25.14 2.14
CA ALA A 46 1.04 24.04 1.17
C ALA A 46 1.51 24.49 -0.22
N GLU A 47 1.00 25.62 -0.70
CA GLU A 47 1.33 26.17 -2.02
C GLU A 47 2.79 26.63 -2.11
N ILE A 48 3.33 27.18 -1.01
CA ILE A 48 4.76 27.52 -0.96
C ILE A 48 5.62 26.25 -1.00
N PHE A 49 5.25 25.20 -0.25
CA PHE A 49 5.96 23.92 -0.30
C PHE A 49 5.90 23.28 -1.69
N GLU A 50 4.77 23.39 -2.38
CA GLU A 50 4.62 22.90 -3.76
C GLU A 50 5.52 23.69 -4.72
N ALA A 51 5.53 25.02 -4.63
CA ALA A 51 6.32 25.91 -5.49
C ALA A 51 7.84 25.69 -5.37
N ILE A 52 8.33 25.25 -4.20
CA ILE A 52 9.76 24.93 -3.98
C ILE A 52 10.08 23.44 -4.13
N GLY A 53 9.12 22.64 -4.62
CA GLY A 53 9.30 21.21 -4.86
C GLY A 53 9.37 20.34 -3.60
N LYS A 54 8.97 20.87 -2.42
CA LYS A 54 8.85 20.09 -1.18
C LYS A 54 7.50 19.38 -1.08
N ALA A 55 7.32 18.44 -1.99
CA ALA A 55 6.04 17.80 -2.21
C ALA A 55 5.56 16.92 -1.03
N ASP A 56 6.43 16.34 -0.20
CA ASP A 56 6.01 15.66 1.06
C ASP A 56 5.29 16.61 2.02
N SER A 57 5.85 17.81 2.20
CA SER A 57 5.30 18.83 3.09
C SER A 57 3.99 19.40 2.52
N ALA A 58 3.95 19.69 1.21
CA ALA A 58 2.75 20.16 0.53
C ALA A 58 1.61 19.14 0.64
N THR A 59 1.90 17.87 0.34
CA THR A 59 0.95 16.76 0.42
C THR A 59 0.34 16.63 1.82
N ARG A 60 1.16 16.69 2.88
CA ARG A 60 0.67 16.66 4.25
C ARG A 60 -0.28 17.81 4.54
N CYS A 61 0.08 19.04 4.15
CA CYS A 61 -0.78 20.20 4.36
C CYS A 61 -2.12 20.08 3.60
N PHE A 62 -2.10 19.66 2.33
CA PHE A 62 -3.34 19.41 1.57
C PHE A 62 -4.18 18.27 2.17
N SER A 63 -3.54 17.25 2.75
CA SER A 63 -4.25 16.16 3.43
C SER A 63 -4.89 16.60 4.74
N ASP A 64 -4.20 17.45 5.51
CA ASP A 64 -4.70 18.05 6.74
C ASP A 64 -5.90 18.98 6.46
N LEU A 65 -5.95 19.60 5.26
CA LEU A 65 -7.08 20.38 4.74
C LEU A 65 -8.24 19.53 4.18
N GLY A 66 -8.06 18.22 4.01
CA GLY A 66 -9.02 17.35 3.33
C GLY A 66 -9.02 17.49 1.79
N GLU A 67 -8.08 18.24 1.21
CA GLU A 67 -7.88 18.40 -0.23
C GLU A 67 -7.11 17.20 -0.83
N TYR A 68 -7.64 15.99 -0.62
CA TYR A 68 -6.98 14.74 -1.01
C TYR A 68 -6.73 14.61 -2.51
N GLU A 69 -7.54 15.28 -3.34
CA GLU A 69 -7.34 15.30 -4.79
C GLU A 69 -6.04 16.00 -5.19
N ARG A 70 -5.78 17.19 -4.64
CA ARG A 70 -4.54 17.95 -4.84
C ARG A 70 -3.36 17.23 -4.18
N ALA A 71 -3.54 16.75 -2.95
CA ALA A 71 -2.54 15.94 -2.26
C ALA A 71 -2.15 14.68 -3.05
N GLY A 72 -3.13 14.02 -3.70
CA GLY A 72 -2.88 12.88 -4.56
C GLY A 72 -2.06 13.27 -5.79
N VAL A 73 -2.41 14.37 -6.47
CA VAL A 73 -1.69 14.84 -7.67
C VAL A 73 -0.22 15.18 -7.36
N THR A 74 0.06 15.84 -6.23
CA THR A 74 1.44 16.14 -5.82
C THR A 74 2.24 14.85 -5.60
N VAL A 75 1.64 13.84 -4.97
CA VAL A 75 2.26 12.52 -4.78
C VAL A 75 2.45 11.78 -6.11
N ALA A 76 1.48 11.81 -7.04
CA ALA A 76 1.62 11.20 -8.36
C ALA A 76 2.76 11.82 -9.16
N PHE A 77 2.97 13.12 -9.03
CA PHE A 77 4.04 13.82 -9.71
C PHE A 77 5.41 13.37 -9.17
N ILE A 78 5.57 13.33 -7.83
CA ILE A 78 6.75 12.75 -7.20
C ILE A 78 6.95 11.31 -7.66
N TRP A 79 5.87 10.50 -7.67
CA TRP A 79 5.90 9.12 -8.13
C TRP A 79 6.50 9.03 -9.52
N LYS A 80 5.95 9.76 -10.49
CA LYS A 80 6.38 9.69 -11.89
C LYS A 80 7.84 10.08 -12.06
N SER A 81 8.29 11.08 -11.29
CA SER A 81 9.70 11.49 -11.28
C SER A 81 10.61 10.46 -10.61
N LEU A 82 10.16 9.82 -9.53
CA LEU A 82 10.93 8.82 -8.79
C LEU A 82 10.86 7.42 -9.40
N ALA A 83 9.83 7.08 -10.17
CA ALA A 83 9.66 5.77 -10.82
C ALA A 83 10.72 5.51 -11.90
N ASN A 84 11.42 6.56 -12.36
CA ASN A 84 12.59 6.46 -13.22
C ASN A 84 13.89 6.19 -12.43
N LEU A 85 13.87 6.29 -11.10
CA LEU A 85 14.96 5.90 -10.22
C LEU A 85 14.81 4.44 -9.85
N SER A 86 15.93 3.75 -9.65
CA SER A 86 15.91 2.34 -9.34
C SER A 86 15.22 2.09 -7.98
N PHE A 87 14.51 0.96 -7.83
CA PHE A 87 13.87 0.54 -6.58
C PHE A 87 14.83 0.57 -5.37
N LYS A 88 16.14 0.44 -5.61
CA LYS A 88 17.19 0.47 -4.60
C LYS A 88 17.48 1.89 -4.05
N GLU A 89 17.18 2.94 -4.82
CA GLU A 89 17.31 4.35 -4.41
C GLU A 89 16.06 4.86 -3.69
N LEU A 90 14.93 4.17 -3.86
CA LEU A 90 13.61 4.48 -3.32
C LEU A 90 13.40 4.02 -1.86
N GLY A 91 14.46 4.03 -1.06
CA GLY A 91 14.56 3.47 0.31
C GLY A 91 13.65 4.08 1.39
N ASN A 92 12.63 4.87 1.05
CA ASN A 92 11.75 5.53 2.02
C ASN A 92 10.37 4.86 2.05
N ALA A 93 10.23 3.78 2.84
CA ALA A 93 8.95 3.13 3.14
C ALA A 93 7.85 4.11 3.60
N SER A 94 8.25 5.21 4.26
CA SER A 94 7.37 6.27 4.75
C SER A 94 6.70 7.09 3.65
N LEU A 95 7.37 7.32 2.52
CA LEU A 95 6.81 8.06 1.39
C LEU A 95 5.69 7.26 0.71
N TRP A 96 5.95 5.96 0.51
CA TRP A 96 4.99 5.04 -0.09
C TRP A 96 3.74 4.85 0.77
N GLN A 97 3.91 4.72 2.09
CA GLN A 97 2.77 4.64 3.02
C GLN A 97 1.93 5.91 3.00
N GLY A 98 2.56 7.09 3.01
CA GLY A 98 1.86 8.38 2.92
C GLY A 98 1.09 8.51 1.61
N ALA A 99 1.71 8.14 0.49
CA ALA A 99 1.06 8.14 -0.81
C ALA A 99 -0.22 7.29 -0.83
N THR A 100 -0.13 6.04 -0.41
CA THR A 100 -1.28 5.13 -0.40
C THR A 100 -2.41 5.63 0.50
N ASP A 101 -2.10 6.18 1.68
CA ASP A 101 -3.08 6.74 2.61
C ASP A 101 -3.80 7.96 2.02
N VAL A 102 -3.07 8.86 1.35
CA VAL A 102 -3.66 10.05 0.68
C VAL A 102 -4.64 9.63 -0.41
N TYR A 103 -4.26 8.70 -1.28
CA TYR A 103 -5.16 8.20 -2.33
C TYR A 103 -6.36 7.45 -1.74
N ALA A 104 -6.16 6.65 -0.70
CA ALA A 104 -7.25 5.95 -0.02
C ALA A 104 -8.27 6.92 0.61
N ARG A 105 -7.80 7.97 1.29
CA ARG A 105 -8.65 9.04 1.87
C ARG A 105 -9.35 9.86 0.79
N GLY A 106 -8.68 10.11 -0.33
CA GLY A 106 -9.25 10.75 -1.51
C GLY A 106 -10.20 9.89 -2.34
N ARG A 107 -10.53 8.67 -1.88
CA ARG A 107 -11.35 7.68 -2.60
C ARG A 107 -10.83 7.30 -4.00
N ARG A 108 -9.53 7.47 -4.24
CA ARG A 108 -8.84 7.07 -5.48
C ARG A 108 -8.21 5.69 -5.31
N ILE A 109 -9.06 4.67 -5.39
CA ILE A 109 -8.70 3.28 -5.04
C ILE A 109 -7.73 2.67 -6.08
N THR A 110 -7.89 3.01 -7.36
CA THR A 110 -7.07 2.50 -8.47
C THR A 110 -5.61 2.89 -8.34
N GLU A 111 -5.35 4.15 -8.02
CA GLU A 111 -4.02 4.70 -7.81
C GLU A 111 -3.40 4.07 -6.57
N ALA A 112 -4.12 4.02 -5.45
CA ALA A 112 -3.67 3.36 -4.23
C ALA A 112 -3.26 1.89 -4.48
N ALA A 113 -4.03 1.16 -5.29
CA ALA A 113 -3.73 -0.23 -5.64
C ALA A 113 -2.43 -0.35 -6.45
N ASN A 114 -2.20 0.54 -7.42
CA ASN A 114 -0.95 0.53 -8.19
C ASN A 114 0.28 0.75 -7.29
N ILE A 115 0.16 1.59 -6.28
CA ILE A 115 1.23 1.80 -5.29
C ILE A 115 1.50 0.53 -4.48
N ALA A 116 0.45 -0.07 -3.92
CA ALA A 116 0.57 -1.30 -3.13
C ALA A 116 1.22 -2.43 -3.96
N LYS A 117 0.85 -2.54 -5.24
CA LYS A 117 1.45 -3.48 -6.20
C LYS A 117 2.95 -3.24 -6.39
N LEU A 118 3.37 -1.99 -6.57
CA LEU A 118 4.78 -1.64 -6.82
C LEU A 118 5.65 -1.81 -5.56
N LYS A 119 5.05 -1.64 -4.38
CA LYS A 119 5.70 -1.94 -3.09
C LYS A 119 5.79 -3.44 -2.78
N GLY A 120 4.99 -4.27 -3.45
CA GLY A 120 4.83 -5.69 -3.11
C GLY A 120 4.00 -5.93 -1.84
N ASP A 121 3.18 -4.96 -1.44
CA ASP A 121 2.31 -5.05 -0.26
C ASP A 121 0.99 -5.77 -0.63
N THR A 122 1.07 -7.10 -0.72
CA THR A 122 -0.01 -7.94 -1.26
C THR A 122 -1.31 -7.82 -0.47
N LEU A 123 -1.23 -7.79 0.87
CA LEU A 123 -2.43 -7.72 1.72
C LEU A 123 -3.18 -6.40 1.53
N LEU A 124 -2.44 -5.28 1.50
CA LEU A 124 -3.03 -3.97 1.24
C LEU A 124 -3.62 -3.88 -0.18
N LEU A 125 -2.93 -4.44 -1.17
CA LEU A 125 -3.44 -4.50 -2.54
C LEU A 125 -4.77 -5.26 -2.62
N VAL A 126 -4.88 -6.39 -1.93
CA VAL A 126 -6.12 -7.19 -1.86
C VAL A 126 -7.28 -6.36 -1.30
N ASP A 127 -7.08 -5.65 -0.19
CA ASP A 127 -8.12 -4.82 0.42
C ASP A 127 -8.55 -3.65 -0.48
N LEU A 128 -7.62 -3.08 -1.25
CA LEU A 128 -7.92 -2.03 -2.23
C LEU A 128 -8.68 -2.59 -3.45
N LEU A 129 -8.31 -3.78 -3.94
CA LEU A 129 -9.02 -4.44 -5.03
C LEU A 129 -10.46 -4.82 -4.64
N GLU A 130 -10.67 -5.26 -3.39
CA GLU A 130 -12.01 -5.50 -2.85
C GLU A 130 -12.87 -4.23 -2.90
N LYS A 131 -12.33 -3.10 -2.40
CA LYS A 131 -13.03 -1.80 -2.45
C LYS A 131 -13.31 -1.32 -3.87
N ALA A 132 -12.45 -1.68 -4.83
CA ALA A 132 -12.63 -1.38 -6.25
C ALA A 132 -13.60 -2.35 -6.96
N GLY A 133 -14.13 -3.37 -6.28
CA GLY A 133 -14.97 -4.41 -6.89
C GLY A 133 -14.22 -5.35 -7.83
N LYS A 134 -12.88 -5.34 -7.79
CA LYS A 134 -12.01 -6.17 -8.64
C LYS A 134 -11.80 -7.56 -8.03
N PHE A 135 -12.89 -8.27 -7.77
CA PHE A 135 -12.88 -9.52 -7.01
C PHE A 135 -12.05 -10.63 -7.67
N LYS A 136 -12.08 -10.75 -9.00
CA LYS A 136 -11.26 -11.73 -9.74
C LYS A 136 -9.76 -11.50 -9.55
N GLU A 137 -9.31 -10.25 -9.66
CA GLU A 137 -7.90 -9.88 -9.45
C GLU A 137 -7.48 -10.16 -7.99
N ALA A 138 -8.35 -9.82 -7.02
CA ALA A 138 -8.10 -10.04 -5.60
C ALA A 138 -7.98 -11.53 -5.26
N ALA A 139 -8.90 -12.37 -5.74
CA ALA A 139 -8.89 -13.81 -5.50
C ALA A 139 -7.61 -14.48 -6.05
N ASN A 140 -7.26 -14.18 -7.32
CA ASN A 140 -6.06 -14.72 -7.94
C ASN A 140 -4.78 -14.27 -7.21
N LEU A 141 -4.73 -13.01 -6.78
CA LEU A 141 -3.58 -12.48 -6.05
C LEU A 141 -3.39 -13.19 -4.71
N ILE A 142 -4.47 -13.47 -3.98
CA ILE A 142 -4.42 -14.24 -2.74
C ILE A 142 -3.90 -15.66 -3.01
N LEU A 143 -4.47 -16.37 -3.98
CA LEU A 143 -4.06 -17.75 -4.29
C LEU A 143 -2.58 -17.83 -4.65
N PHE A 144 -2.11 -16.93 -5.52
CA PHE A 144 -0.70 -16.84 -5.89
C PHE A 144 0.20 -16.55 -4.68
N TYR A 145 -0.20 -15.62 -3.81
CA TYR A 145 0.55 -15.29 -2.61
C TYR A 145 0.64 -16.46 -1.63
N VAL A 146 -0.48 -17.12 -1.35
CA VAL A 146 -0.50 -18.29 -0.45
C VAL A 146 0.35 -19.41 -1.03
N LEU A 147 0.23 -19.70 -2.33
CA LEU A 147 1.02 -20.70 -3.02
C LEU A 147 2.53 -20.39 -2.94
N ALA A 148 2.94 -19.17 -3.29
CA ALA A 148 4.34 -18.75 -3.27
C ALA A 148 4.95 -18.86 -1.86
N ASN A 149 4.24 -18.39 -0.82
CA ASN A 149 4.72 -18.50 0.56
C ASN A 149 4.73 -19.94 1.07
N SER A 150 3.82 -20.78 0.58
CA SER A 150 3.78 -22.20 0.93
C SER A 150 4.97 -22.97 0.32
N LEU A 151 5.41 -22.57 -0.88
CA LEU A 151 6.51 -23.19 -1.64
C LEU A 151 7.90 -22.65 -1.24
N CYS A 152 8.00 -21.39 -0.83
CA CYS A 152 9.28 -20.77 -0.45
C CYS A 152 9.69 -21.09 0.98
N SER A 153 10.46 -22.16 1.18
CA SER A 153 11.21 -22.41 2.42
C SER A 153 12.72 -22.47 2.20
N PRO A 154 13.54 -22.02 3.17
CA PRO A 154 14.97 -22.34 3.19
C PRO A 154 15.16 -23.85 3.40
N GLY A 155 15.48 -24.54 2.30
CA GLY A 155 15.58 -25.99 2.23
C GLY A 155 14.48 -26.57 1.35
N ASN A 156 14.84 -26.93 0.11
CA ASN A 156 13.98 -27.50 -0.94
C ASN A 156 13.34 -28.85 -0.58
N LYS A 157 12.51 -28.90 0.48
CA LYS A 157 11.54 -29.98 0.62
C LYS A 157 10.28 -29.51 -0.08
N GLY A 158 10.16 -29.85 -1.36
CA GLY A 158 9.05 -29.44 -2.23
C GLY A 158 7.66 -29.88 -1.74
N TRP A 159 7.60 -30.68 -0.66
CA TRP A 159 6.36 -31.07 0.03
C TRP A 159 6.64 -31.62 1.43
N PRO A 160 5.71 -31.49 2.41
CA PRO A 160 4.43 -30.77 2.38
C PRO A 160 4.58 -29.23 2.40
N LEU A 161 3.53 -28.52 1.98
CA LEU A 161 3.47 -27.05 1.93
C LEU A 161 3.58 -26.43 3.34
N ASN A 162 4.35 -25.35 3.48
CA ASN A 162 4.57 -24.74 4.80
C ASN A 162 3.32 -24.02 5.33
N GLN A 163 3.00 -24.28 6.60
CA GLN A 163 2.01 -23.52 7.34
C GLN A 163 2.56 -22.14 7.69
N PHE A 164 1.87 -21.09 7.26
CA PHE A 164 2.09 -19.73 7.77
C PHE A 164 0.77 -19.17 8.32
N LYS A 165 0.87 -18.36 9.39
CA LYS A 165 -0.27 -17.98 10.24
C LYS A 165 -1.47 -17.39 9.49
N GLN A 166 -1.24 -16.74 8.35
CA GLN A 166 -2.28 -16.03 7.58
C GLN A 166 -3.01 -16.91 6.55
N LYS A 167 -2.53 -18.14 6.27
CA LYS A 167 -3.10 -19.05 5.26
C LYS A 167 -4.59 -19.36 5.52
N GLY A 168 -4.94 -19.62 6.77
CA GLY A 168 -6.31 -19.96 7.19
C GLY A 168 -7.33 -18.83 7.02
N GLU A 169 -6.88 -17.57 6.99
CA GLU A 169 -7.76 -16.40 6.76
C GLU A 169 -7.85 -16.05 5.28
N LEU A 170 -6.74 -16.22 4.54
CA LEU A 170 -6.62 -15.81 3.15
C LEU A 170 -7.40 -16.73 2.18
N LEU A 171 -7.31 -18.05 2.34
CA LEU A 171 -8.00 -18.98 1.42
C LEU A 171 -9.53 -18.83 1.46
N PRO A 172 -10.20 -18.74 2.64
CA PRO A 172 -11.63 -18.42 2.69
C PRO A 172 -11.96 -17.07 2.08
N LYS A 173 -11.11 -16.05 2.30
CA LYS A 173 -11.30 -14.71 1.69
C LYS A 173 -11.25 -14.78 0.16
N ALA A 174 -10.33 -15.55 -0.42
CA ALA A 174 -10.26 -15.77 -1.87
C ALA A 174 -11.54 -16.44 -2.42
N LYS A 175 -12.06 -17.47 -1.74
CA LYS A 175 -13.34 -18.12 -2.10
C LYS A 175 -14.49 -17.11 -2.09
N SER A 176 -14.60 -16.29 -1.03
CA SER A 176 -15.65 -15.26 -0.92
C SER A 176 -15.61 -14.19 -2.02
N PHE A 177 -14.43 -13.90 -2.57
CA PHE A 177 -14.30 -13.01 -3.73
C PHE A 177 -14.72 -13.69 -5.03
N ALA A 178 -14.40 -14.97 -5.18
CA ALA A 178 -14.78 -15.71 -6.37
C ALA A 178 -16.30 -15.88 -6.50
N GLU A 179 -17.01 -16.05 -5.37
CA GLU A 179 -18.49 -16.06 -5.31
C GLU A 179 -19.12 -14.79 -5.89
N LYS A 180 -18.46 -13.63 -5.73
CA LYS A 180 -18.94 -12.34 -6.22
C LYS A 180 -18.68 -12.12 -7.72
N TYR A 181 -17.99 -13.04 -8.40
CA TYR A 181 -17.60 -12.89 -9.81
C TYR A 181 -18.40 -13.83 -10.74
N THR A 182 -18.12 -15.13 -10.74
CA THR A 182 -18.86 -16.13 -11.54
C THR A 182 -18.77 -17.52 -10.89
N ASN A 183 -19.79 -18.36 -11.08
CA ASN A 183 -19.79 -19.75 -10.57
C ASN A 183 -18.61 -20.57 -11.08
N SER A 184 -18.29 -20.47 -12.38
CA SER A 184 -17.14 -21.18 -12.96
C SER A 184 -15.81 -20.76 -12.34
N PHE A 185 -15.66 -19.47 -12.02
CA PHE A 185 -14.46 -18.97 -11.36
C PHE A 185 -14.41 -19.42 -9.89
N TYR A 186 -15.54 -19.44 -9.20
CA TYR A 186 -15.65 -19.96 -7.85
C TYR A 186 -15.23 -21.42 -7.75
N GLU A 187 -15.69 -22.29 -8.67
CA GLU A 187 -15.29 -23.70 -8.71
C GLU A 187 -13.77 -23.89 -8.87
N ILE A 188 -13.17 -23.10 -9.77
CA ILE A 188 -11.71 -23.10 -9.99
C ILE A 188 -10.98 -22.65 -8.71
N VAL A 189 -11.39 -21.52 -8.13
CA VAL A 189 -10.77 -20.98 -6.91
C VAL A 189 -10.93 -21.93 -5.73
N CYS A 190 -12.07 -22.62 -5.60
CA CYS A 190 -12.25 -23.64 -4.57
C CYS A 190 -11.29 -24.80 -4.75
N SER A 191 -11.19 -25.33 -5.96
CA SER A 191 -10.28 -26.44 -6.29
C SER A 191 -8.82 -26.06 -6.01
N GLU A 192 -8.38 -24.88 -6.46
CA GLU A 192 -7.03 -24.38 -6.20
C GLU A 192 -6.78 -24.13 -4.71
N ALA A 193 -7.73 -23.52 -4.01
CA ALA A 193 -7.62 -23.28 -2.57
C ALA A 193 -7.55 -24.59 -1.78
N ASP A 194 -8.31 -25.61 -2.17
CA ASP A 194 -8.30 -26.91 -1.51
C ASP A 194 -6.98 -27.65 -1.76
N ILE A 195 -6.44 -27.59 -2.98
CA ILE A 195 -5.09 -28.12 -3.30
C ILE A 195 -4.03 -27.43 -2.45
N ILE A 196 -4.10 -26.10 -2.32
CA ILE A 196 -3.15 -25.30 -1.52
C ILE A 196 -3.34 -25.55 -0.02
N ALA A 197 -4.59 -25.73 0.45
CA ALA A 197 -4.93 -25.99 1.83
C ALA A 197 -4.46 -27.37 2.30
N ASN A 198 -4.43 -28.36 1.40
CA ASN A 198 -4.22 -29.75 1.77
C ASN A 198 -2.75 -30.06 2.15
N GLU A 199 -2.44 -29.81 3.43
CA GLU A 199 -1.26 -30.36 4.11
C GLU A 199 -1.35 -31.87 4.33
N ASP A 200 -2.57 -32.41 4.35
CA ASP A 200 -2.88 -33.83 4.56
C ASP A 200 -3.33 -34.44 3.23
N CYS A 201 -2.40 -34.61 2.29
CA CYS A 201 -2.77 -35.36 1.11
C CYS A 201 -3.14 -36.79 1.57
N GLU A 202 -4.40 -37.18 1.37
CA GLU A 202 -4.85 -38.59 1.35
C GLU A 202 -3.86 -39.43 0.52
N VAL A 203 -3.23 -38.83 -0.50
CA VAL A 203 -2.14 -39.42 -1.28
C VAL A 203 -0.87 -39.67 -0.47
N VAL A 204 -0.46 -38.79 0.45
CA VAL A 204 0.70 -39.00 1.36
C VAL A 204 0.36 -40.06 2.40
N LYS A 205 -0.86 -40.06 2.95
CA LYS A 205 -1.33 -41.12 3.87
C LYS A 205 -1.38 -42.47 3.16
N ALA A 206 -1.92 -42.53 1.94
CA ALA A 206 -1.96 -43.74 1.11
C ALA A 206 -0.57 -44.21 0.67
N MET A 207 0.34 -43.29 0.35
CA MET A 207 1.73 -43.61 -0.03
C MET A 207 2.52 -44.16 1.17
N ASN A 208 2.36 -43.56 2.36
CA ASN A 208 2.98 -44.08 3.59
C ASN A 208 2.39 -45.45 4.00
N GLN A 209 1.09 -45.67 3.80
CA GLN A 209 0.45 -46.97 4.03
C GLN A 209 0.92 -48.05 3.04
N MET A 210 1.11 -47.70 1.76
CA MET A 210 1.67 -48.63 0.78
C MET A 210 3.12 -49.00 1.11
N ILE A 211 3.96 -48.04 1.51
CA ILE A 211 5.36 -48.30 1.90
C ILE A 211 5.43 -49.23 3.13
N ALA A 212 4.58 -48.99 4.14
CA ALA A 212 4.50 -49.85 5.32
C ALA A 212 4.00 -51.28 5.01
N SER A 213 3.24 -51.46 3.93
CA SER A 213 2.74 -52.77 3.48
C SER A 213 3.76 -53.56 2.66
N THR A 214 4.84 -52.91 2.19
CA THR A 214 5.93 -53.54 1.40
C THR A 214 7.13 -53.96 2.25
N GLU A 215 7.15 -53.63 3.55
CA GLU A 215 8.22 -53.97 4.50
C GLU A 215 7.87 -55.17 5.42
N THR A 216 6.75 -55.85 5.17
CA THR A 216 6.34 -57.12 5.81
C THR A 216 6.34 -58.27 4.82
#